data_AF-A0A8D5FJA0-F1
#
_entry.id   AF-A0A8D5FJA0-F1
#
_cell.length_a   1.000
_cell.length_b   1.000
_cell.length_c   1.000
_cell.angle_alpha   90.00
_cell.angle_beta   90.00
_cell.angle_gamma   90.00
#
_symmetry.space_group_name_H-M   'P 1'
#
loop_
_entity.id
_entity.type
_entity.pdbx_description
1 polymer ?
#
loop_
_entity_poly.entity_id
_entity_poly.type
_entity_poly.pdbx_seq_one_letter_code
_entity_poly.pdbx_strand_id
1 'polypeptide(L)'
;MERSLMRVMHGVVSAVVTYLLVGWGTAFAGDRPVAEECMRCHDVRTYEYELSYSVHAKDKDGKKISCDQCHTPHFNPVTSYYARDEYYDKKIFKPEDFDRRAMQKNVQQSVPAKKCQVCHEDLSKDARGKKISEIGRLSHDAFLGKNGSTRKNCAGCHRNVAHLPEFDRDLLINAEFAKNLADHPMVKALKEGN
;
A
#
# COMPACT_ATOMS: atom_id res chain seq x y z
N MET A 1 42.41 -23.16 34.00
CA MET A 1 41.09 -22.52 34.21
C MET A 1 40.99 -21.18 33.50
N GLU A 2 41.96 -20.27 33.66
CA GLU A 2 41.96 -18.92 33.05
C GLU A 2 41.86 -18.91 31.51
N ARG A 3 42.59 -19.79 30.80
CA ARG A 3 42.53 -19.85 29.33
C ARG A 3 41.16 -20.29 28.78
N SER A 4 40.41 -21.09 29.56
CA SER A 4 39.07 -21.53 29.16
C SER A 4 38.06 -20.41 29.39
N LEU A 5 38.13 -19.73 30.53
CA LEU A 5 37.36 -18.51 30.83
C LEU A 5 37.59 -17.40 29.79
N MET A 6 38.85 -17.18 29.39
CA MET A 6 39.19 -16.20 28.35
C MET A 6 38.55 -16.56 27.01
N ARG A 7 38.55 -17.84 26.60
CA ARG A 7 37.91 -18.29 25.35
C ARG A 7 36.39 -18.11 25.38
N VAL A 8 35.74 -18.42 26.50
CA VAL A 8 34.30 -18.19 26.66
C VAL A 8 33.98 -16.70 26.59
N MET A 9 34.76 -15.86 27.27
CA MET A 9 34.58 -14.41 27.26
C MET A 9 34.75 -13.82 25.85
N HIS A 10 35.76 -14.25 25.09
CA HIS A 10 35.92 -13.83 23.68
C HIS A 10 34.75 -14.29 22.80
N GLY A 11 34.24 -15.50 23.01
CA GLY A 11 33.06 -16.00 22.30
C GLY A 11 31.80 -15.15 22.57
N VAL A 12 31.56 -14.80 23.84
CA VAL A 12 30.42 -13.96 24.23
C VAL A 12 30.58 -12.54 23.69
N VAL A 13 31.76 -11.92 23.81
CA VAL A 13 32.03 -10.59 23.26
C VAL A 13 31.87 -10.58 21.75
N SER A 14 32.40 -11.58 21.04
CA SER A 14 32.24 -11.71 19.60
C SER A 14 30.76 -11.85 19.21
N ALA A 15 29.98 -12.66 19.93
CA ALA A 15 28.56 -12.84 19.63
C ALA A 15 27.75 -11.55 19.87
N VAL A 16 28.03 -10.82 20.95
CA VAL A 16 27.39 -9.53 21.25
C VAL A 16 27.78 -8.49 20.19
N VAL A 17 29.05 -8.41 19.81
CA VAL A 17 29.50 -7.48 18.75
C VAL A 17 28.85 -7.83 17.42
N THR A 18 28.79 -9.09 17.03
CA THR A 18 28.09 -9.51 15.81
C THR A 18 26.60 -9.17 15.87
N TYR A 19 25.93 -9.42 17.00
CA TYR A 19 24.51 -9.07 17.17
C TYR A 19 24.28 -7.56 17.07
N LEU A 20 25.14 -6.74 17.68
CA LEU A 20 25.07 -5.29 17.59
C LEU A 20 25.36 -4.78 16.18
N LEU A 21 26.34 -5.37 15.47
CA LEU A 21 26.66 -5.00 14.09
C LEU A 21 25.56 -5.40 13.11
N VAL A 22 24.94 -6.57 13.30
CA VAL A 22 23.76 -6.99 12.51
C VAL A 22 22.57 -6.08 12.83
N GLY A 23 22.30 -5.81 14.10
CA GLY A 23 21.22 -4.91 14.54
C GLY A 23 21.40 -3.47 14.03
N TRP A 24 22.63 -2.95 14.08
CA TRP A 24 22.98 -1.66 13.47
C TRP A 24 22.87 -1.70 11.94
N GLY A 25 23.38 -2.75 11.30
CA GLY A 25 23.26 -2.92 9.85
C GLY A 25 21.80 -2.97 9.38
N THR A 26 20.89 -3.57 10.15
CA THR A 26 19.45 -3.54 9.89
C THR A 26 18.80 -2.18 10.18
N ALA A 27 19.31 -1.43 11.17
CA ALA A 27 18.82 -0.09 11.47
C ALA A 27 19.27 0.96 10.42
N PHE A 28 20.41 0.73 9.75
CA PHE A 28 20.95 1.58 8.68
C PHE A 28 20.64 1.07 7.27
N ALA A 29 20.03 -0.12 7.13
CA ALA A 29 19.33 -0.51 5.92
C ALA A 29 18.07 0.36 5.83
N GLY A 30 18.27 1.64 5.49
CA GLY A 30 17.27 2.69 5.62
C GLY A 30 15.94 2.27 5.02
N ASP A 31 14.87 2.65 5.71
CA ASP A 31 13.49 2.49 5.29
C ASP A 31 13.31 3.13 3.91
N ARG A 32 13.59 2.37 2.86
CA ARG A 32 13.28 2.80 1.49
C ARG A 32 11.77 2.96 1.41
N PRO A 33 11.28 3.98 0.70
CA PRO A 33 9.85 4.10 0.46
C PRO A 33 9.30 2.78 -0.08
N VAL A 34 8.20 2.29 0.49
CA VAL A 34 7.61 1.00 0.08
C VAL A 34 7.31 0.95 -1.42
N ALA A 35 7.02 2.10 -2.04
CA ALA A 35 6.90 2.24 -3.48
C ALA A 35 8.14 1.75 -4.25
N GLU A 36 9.36 2.12 -3.81
CA GLU A 36 10.61 1.68 -4.43
C GLU A 36 10.81 0.16 -4.33
N GLU A 37 10.36 -0.42 -3.23
CA GLU A 37 10.47 -1.85 -2.98
C GLU A 37 9.48 -2.64 -3.87
N CYS A 38 8.23 -2.18 -3.97
CA CYS A 38 7.26 -2.71 -4.93
C CYS A 38 7.77 -2.61 -6.38
N MET A 39 8.42 -1.50 -6.71
CA MET A 39 8.94 -1.23 -8.05
C MET A 39 10.03 -2.21 -8.50
N ARG A 40 10.65 -2.99 -7.62
CA ARG A 40 11.64 -3.99 -8.03
C ARG A 40 11.06 -5.08 -8.93
N CYS A 41 9.85 -5.53 -8.60
CA CYS A 41 9.18 -6.60 -9.35
C CYS A 41 8.05 -6.07 -10.26
N HIS A 42 7.34 -5.03 -9.81
CA HIS A 42 6.12 -4.53 -10.45
C HIS A 42 6.30 -3.09 -10.92
N ASP A 43 6.00 -2.79 -12.18
CA ASP A 43 5.90 -1.37 -12.59
C ASP A 43 4.61 -0.74 -12.05
N VAL A 44 4.71 -0.09 -10.88
CA VAL A 44 3.58 0.52 -10.18
C VAL A 44 3.48 2.04 -10.36
N ARG A 45 4.25 2.64 -11.28
CA ARG A 45 4.31 4.10 -11.44
C ARG A 45 2.96 4.75 -11.68
N THR A 46 2.10 4.11 -12.48
CA THR A 46 0.72 4.57 -12.72
C THR A 46 -0.10 4.60 -11.43
N TYR A 47 0.05 3.60 -10.55
CA TYR A 47 -0.69 3.53 -9.30
C TYR A 47 -0.19 4.54 -8.26
N GLU A 48 1.13 4.78 -8.20
CA GLU A 48 1.70 5.83 -7.36
C GLU A 48 1.21 7.21 -7.79
N TYR A 49 1.16 7.45 -9.11
CA TYR A 49 0.60 8.66 -9.69
C TYR A 49 -0.89 8.82 -9.34
N GLU A 50 -1.72 7.81 -9.59
CA GLU A 50 -3.15 7.89 -9.26
C GLU A 50 -3.37 8.17 -7.76
N LEU A 51 -2.57 7.53 -6.91
CA LEU A 51 -2.63 7.73 -5.46
C LEU A 51 -2.33 9.17 -5.07
N SER A 52 -1.32 9.80 -5.69
CA SER A 52 -0.92 11.18 -5.35
C SER A 52 -1.97 12.23 -5.73
N TYR A 53 -2.92 11.91 -6.61
CA TYR A 53 -4.03 12.78 -7.01
C TYR A 53 -5.38 12.34 -6.42
N SER A 54 -5.38 11.27 -5.62
CA SER A 54 -6.56 10.80 -4.92
C SER A 54 -6.80 11.58 -3.63
N VAL A 55 -7.99 11.41 -3.05
CA VAL A 55 -8.31 11.91 -1.70
C VAL A 55 -7.50 11.24 -0.60
N HIS A 56 -6.77 10.14 -0.91
CA HIS A 56 -5.87 9.44 0.00
C HIS A 56 -4.39 9.71 -0.29
N ALA A 57 -4.03 10.78 -0.99
CA ALA A 57 -2.62 11.13 -1.23
C ALA A 57 -1.82 11.34 0.07
N LYS A 58 -2.51 11.68 1.17
CA LYS A 58 -1.92 11.90 2.49
C LYS A 58 -2.58 11.03 3.55
N ASP A 59 -1.81 10.66 4.56
CA ASP A 59 -2.30 9.98 5.76
C ASP A 59 -2.94 10.96 6.76
N LYS A 60 -3.41 10.42 7.90
CA LYS A 60 -4.04 11.19 8.98
C LYS A 60 -3.13 12.28 9.59
N ASP A 61 -1.82 12.12 9.45
CA ASP A 61 -0.81 13.06 9.97
C ASP A 61 -0.33 14.03 8.89
N GLY A 62 -0.96 14.02 7.71
CA GLY A 62 -0.66 14.90 6.59
C GLY A 62 0.60 14.51 5.79
N LYS A 63 1.19 13.34 6.06
CA LYS A 63 2.36 12.82 5.34
C LYS A 63 1.91 12.08 4.08
N LYS A 64 2.79 11.96 3.08
CA LYS A 64 2.52 11.12 1.89
C LYS A 64 2.18 9.71 2.36
N ILE A 65 1.03 9.18 1.96
CA ILE A 65 0.64 7.82 2.34
C ILE A 65 1.57 6.80 1.67
N SER A 66 1.93 5.75 2.39
CA SER A 66 2.73 4.64 1.90
C SER A 66 1.86 3.44 1.50
N CYS A 67 2.29 2.66 0.51
CA CYS A 67 1.52 1.56 -0.06
C CYS A 67 1.12 0.52 1.00
N ASP A 68 2.00 0.23 1.95
CA ASP A 68 1.80 -0.74 3.04
C ASP A 68 0.82 -0.27 4.14
N GLN A 69 0.45 1.01 4.16
CA GLN A 69 -0.61 1.52 5.04
C GLN A 69 -1.99 0.99 4.60
N CYS A 70 -2.14 0.57 3.35
CA CYS A 70 -3.36 -0.04 2.81
C CYS A 70 -3.16 -1.48 2.37
N HIS A 71 -2.09 -1.76 1.62
CA HIS A 71 -1.77 -3.07 1.09
C HIS A 71 -0.98 -3.92 2.10
N THR A 72 -1.13 -5.23 2.00
CA THR A 72 -0.27 -6.18 2.70
C THR A 72 0.80 -6.65 1.70
N PRO A 73 2.08 -6.31 1.89
CA PRO A 73 3.16 -6.81 1.04
C PRO A 73 3.19 -8.34 1.05
N HIS A 74 3.41 -8.95 -0.12
CA HIS A 74 3.48 -10.40 -0.29
C HIS A 74 4.92 -10.93 -0.40
N PHE A 75 5.91 -10.04 -0.30
CA PHE A 75 7.33 -10.38 -0.40
C PHE A 75 8.00 -10.28 0.97
N ASN A 76 9.09 -11.03 1.15
CA ASN A 76 9.97 -10.92 2.30
C ASN A 76 11.33 -10.30 1.88
N PRO A 77 12.16 -9.84 2.84
CA PRO A 77 13.45 -9.22 2.53
C PRO A 77 14.39 -10.10 1.69
N VAL A 78 14.30 -11.42 1.81
CA VAL A 78 15.12 -12.38 1.03
C VAL A 78 14.67 -12.38 -0.43
N THR A 79 13.37 -12.51 -0.70
CA THR A 79 12.81 -12.44 -2.07
C THR A 79 13.07 -11.09 -2.73
N SER A 80 12.99 -10.02 -1.94
CA SER A 80 13.33 -8.65 -2.35
C SER A 80 14.80 -8.50 -2.74
N TYR A 81 15.71 -9.12 -1.98
CA TYR A 81 17.15 -9.08 -2.25
C TYR A 81 17.50 -9.75 -3.57
N TYR A 82 16.97 -10.96 -3.83
CA TYR A 82 17.24 -11.71 -5.06
C TYR A 82 16.59 -11.09 -6.31
N ALA A 83 15.54 -10.28 -6.16
CA ALA A 83 14.97 -9.51 -7.26
C ALA A 83 15.88 -8.37 -7.77
N ARG A 84 17.03 -8.10 -7.11
CA ARG A 84 17.97 -7.03 -7.46
C ARG A 84 19.07 -7.45 -8.44
N ASP A 85 19.34 -8.74 -8.60
CA ASP A 85 20.47 -9.17 -9.41
C ASP A 85 20.20 -8.88 -10.89
N GLU A 86 21.24 -8.43 -11.59
CA GLU A 86 21.29 -7.96 -12.99
C GLU A 86 20.62 -8.90 -14.03
N TYR A 87 20.32 -10.14 -13.64
CA TYR A 87 19.48 -11.08 -14.38
C TYR A 87 17.98 -10.69 -14.47
N TYR A 88 17.49 -9.81 -13.59
CA TYR A 88 16.08 -9.41 -13.44
C TYR A 88 15.81 -7.91 -13.66
N ASP A 89 16.71 -7.21 -14.35
CA ASP A 89 16.52 -5.78 -14.67
C ASP A 89 15.32 -5.51 -15.61
N LYS A 90 14.74 -6.58 -16.16
CA LYS A 90 13.38 -6.56 -16.73
C LYS A 90 12.39 -6.67 -15.58
N LYS A 91 11.63 -5.60 -15.32
CA LYS A 91 10.44 -5.66 -14.44
C LYS A 91 9.68 -6.95 -14.75
N ILE A 92 9.53 -7.81 -13.74
CA ILE A 92 8.90 -9.11 -13.88
C ILE A 92 7.45 -8.95 -14.36
N PHE A 93 6.82 -7.84 -13.94
CA PHE A 93 5.46 -7.47 -14.32
C PHE A 93 5.44 -6.03 -14.84
N LYS A 94 5.20 -5.88 -16.14
CA LYS A 94 5.04 -4.59 -16.82
C LYS A 94 3.63 -4.02 -16.59
N PRO A 95 3.40 -2.72 -16.85
CA PRO A 95 2.08 -2.12 -16.68
C PRO A 95 0.97 -2.85 -17.46
N GLU A 96 1.30 -3.37 -18.65
CA GLU A 96 0.35 -4.03 -19.55
C GLU A 96 -0.05 -5.43 -19.05
N ASP A 97 0.76 -6.04 -18.18
CA ASP A 97 0.48 -7.36 -17.60
C ASP A 97 -0.60 -7.30 -16.51
N PHE A 98 -0.96 -6.10 -16.05
CA PHE A 98 -1.99 -5.90 -15.04
C PHE A 98 -3.39 -5.83 -15.67
N ASP A 99 -4.14 -6.91 -15.58
CA ASP A 99 -5.60 -6.85 -15.78
C ASP A 99 -6.24 -6.06 -14.64
N ARG A 100 -6.35 -4.75 -14.84
CA ARG A 100 -6.89 -3.82 -13.85
C ARG A 100 -8.32 -4.16 -13.44
N ARG A 101 -9.12 -4.76 -14.33
CA ARG A 101 -10.50 -5.14 -14.02
C ARG A 101 -10.52 -6.35 -13.08
N ALA A 102 -9.72 -7.37 -13.37
CA ALA A 102 -9.58 -8.53 -12.49
C ALA A 102 -8.96 -8.14 -11.13
N MET A 103 -7.90 -7.32 -11.15
CA MET A 103 -7.24 -6.84 -9.94
C MET A 103 -8.17 -6.02 -9.05
N GLN A 104 -8.97 -5.12 -9.63
CA GLN A 104 -9.90 -4.28 -8.85
C GLN A 104 -10.87 -5.15 -8.05
N LYS A 105 -11.39 -6.24 -8.64
CA LYS A 105 -12.25 -7.20 -7.92
C LYS A 105 -11.52 -7.88 -6.76
N ASN A 106 -10.26 -8.29 -6.98
CA ASN A 106 -9.44 -8.92 -5.93
C ASN A 106 -9.15 -7.94 -4.79
N VAL A 107 -8.75 -6.71 -5.11
CA VAL A 107 -8.42 -5.66 -4.12
C VAL A 107 -9.63 -5.25 -3.29
N GLN A 108 -10.82 -5.19 -3.91
CA GLN A 108 -12.10 -4.96 -3.20
C GLN A 108 -12.40 -6.02 -2.14
N GLN A 109 -11.69 -7.14 -2.11
CA GLN A 109 -11.86 -8.21 -1.14
C GLN A 109 -10.62 -8.39 -0.24
N SER A 110 -9.43 -8.14 -0.76
CA SER A 110 -8.17 -8.45 -0.08
C SER A 110 -7.63 -7.34 0.81
N VAL A 111 -8.04 -6.07 0.61
CA VAL A 111 -7.62 -4.96 1.48
C VAL A 111 -8.21 -5.13 2.87
N PRO A 112 -7.40 -5.35 3.92
CA PRO A 112 -7.94 -5.60 5.25
C PRO A 112 -8.62 -4.35 5.81
N ALA A 113 -9.86 -4.48 6.30
CA ALA A 113 -10.58 -3.36 6.90
C ALA A 113 -9.82 -2.71 8.07
N LYS A 114 -9.05 -3.50 8.83
CA LYS A 114 -8.19 -3.01 9.91
C LYS A 114 -7.19 -1.94 9.45
N LYS A 115 -6.72 -1.99 8.20
CA LYS A 115 -5.79 -0.99 7.64
C LYS A 115 -6.50 0.35 7.45
N CYS A 116 -7.73 0.33 6.95
CA CYS A 116 -8.57 1.53 6.85
C CYS A 116 -8.88 2.10 8.24
N GLN A 117 -9.18 1.23 9.21
CA GLN A 117 -9.57 1.62 10.57
C GLN A 117 -8.44 2.21 11.41
N VAL A 118 -7.17 2.12 10.99
CA VAL A 118 -6.07 2.86 11.64
C VAL A 118 -6.29 4.38 11.57
N CYS A 119 -6.92 4.86 10.49
CA CYS A 119 -7.25 6.28 10.32
C CYS A 119 -8.77 6.54 10.43
N HIS A 120 -9.60 5.56 10.08
CA HIS A 120 -11.06 5.63 10.14
C HIS A 120 -11.60 4.85 11.35
N GLU A 121 -11.23 5.27 12.55
CA GLU A 121 -11.64 4.61 13.79
C GLU A 121 -13.14 4.81 14.07
N ASP A 122 -13.61 6.05 13.99
CA ASP A 122 -15.01 6.39 14.19
C ASP A 122 -15.80 6.33 12.87
N LEU A 123 -16.36 5.16 12.60
CA LEU A 123 -17.19 4.91 11.41
C LEU A 123 -18.51 5.69 11.41
N SER A 124 -18.86 6.45 12.45
CA SER A 124 -20.02 7.34 12.42
C SER A 124 -19.72 8.73 11.85
N LYS A 125 -18.45 9.00 11.55
CA LYS A 125 -17.97 10.31 11.10
C LYS A 125 -17.21 10.24 9.77
N ASP A 126 -17.24 11.34 9.04
CA ASP A 126 -16.41 11.54 7.86
C ASP A 126 -14.96 11.93 8.25
N ALA A 127 -14.10 12.09 7.25
CA ALA A 127 -12.71 12.47 7.45
C ALA A 127 -12.53 13.86 8.10
N ARG A 128 -13.59 14.68 8.20
CA ARG A 128 -13.60 15.99 8.86
C ARG A 128 -14.23 15.92 10.26
N GLY A 129 -14.54 14.73 10.76
CA GLY A 129 -15.18 14.52 12.06
C GLY A 129 -16.67 14.84 12.10
N LYS A 130 -17.31 15.10 10.96
CA LYS A 130 -18.76 15.36 10.90
C LYS A 130 -19.53 14.06 10.79
N LYS A 131 -20.74 14.02 11.34
CA LYS A 131 -21.62 12.84 11.22
C LYS A 131 -21.87 12.52 9.74
N ILE A 132 -21.75 11.24 9.39
CA ILE A 132 -22.11 10.77 8.04
C ILE A 132 -23.63 10.69 7.88
N SER A 133 -24.08 10.49 6.64
CA SER A 133 -25.49 10.27 6.34
C SER A 133 -26.05 9.05 7.06
N GLU A 134 -27.37 9.03 7.27
CA GLU A 134 -28.06 7.89 7.89
C GLU A 134 -27.80 6.58 7.14
N ILE A 135 -27.87 6.60 5.80
CA ILE A 135 -27.58 5.44 4.96
C ILE A 135 -26.14 4.96 5.13
N GLY A 136 -25.17 5.89 5.22
CA GLY A 136 -23.77 5.55 5.47
C GLY A 136 -23.59 4.87 6.83
N ARG A 137 -24.22 5.43 7.87
CA ARG A 137 -24.20 4.86 9.23
C ARG A 137 -24.79 3.45 9.26
N LEU A 138 -25.95 3.25 8.66
CA LEU A 138 -26.59 1.93 8.57
C LEU A 138 -25.73 0.91 7.80
N SER A 139 -25.00 1.36 6.77
CA SER A 139 -24.07 0.51 6.01
C SER A 139 -22.87 0.09 6.85
N HIS A 140 -22.33 1.00 7.66
CA HIS A 140 -21.26 0.68 8.61
C HIS A 140 -21.75 -0.21 9.75
N ASP A 141 -22.97 -0.02 10.25
CA ASP A 141 -23.58 -0.93 11.21
C ASP A 141 -23.69 -2.36 10.65
N ALA A 142 -24.01 -2.51 9.36
CA ALA A 142 -24.10 -3.82 8.71
C ALA A 142 -22.72 -4.46 8.53
N PHE A 143 -21.69 -3.65 8.28
CA PHE A 143 -20.29 -4.11 8.31
C PHE A 143 -19.87 -4.58 9.70
N LEU A 144 -20.31 -3.89 10.75
CA LEU A 144 -20.04 -4.23 12.14
C LEU A 144 -20.95 -5.34 12.70
N GLY A 145 -21.87 -5.89 11.91
CA GLY A 145 -22.78 -6.95 12.37
C GLY A 145 -23.94 -6.46 13.24
N LYS A 146 -24.18 -5.15 13.35
CA LYS A 146 -25.14 -4.56 14.31
C LYS A 146 -26.59 -4.56 13.83
N ASN A 147 -26.81 -4.45 12.52
CA ASN A 147 -28.15 -4.38 11.90
C ASN A 147 -28.26 -5.27 10.65
N GLY A 148 -27.47 -6.34 10.60
CA GLY A 148 -27.31 -7.22 9.44
C GLY A 148 -25.84 -7.58 9.25
N SER A 149 -25.52 -8.28 8.16
CA SER A 149 -24.13 -8.57 7.77
C SER A 149 -23.91 -8.29 6.29
N THR A 150 -22.75 -7.71 5.96
CA THR A 150 -22.28 -7.56 4.58
C THR A 150 -21.05 -8.44 4.35
N ARG A 151 -20.91 -8.95 3.12
CA ARG A 151 -19.68 -9.63 2.68
C ARG A 151 -18.65 -8.66 2.09
N LYS A 152 -18.96 -7.37 2.01
CA LYS A 152 -18.06 -6.34 1.48
C LYS A 152 -17.24 -5.73 2.62
N ASN A 153 -15.93 -5.61 2.40
CA ASN A 153 -15.07 -4.80 3.24
C ASN A 153 -15.18 -3.30 2.84
N CYS A 154 -14.34 -2.46 3.47
CA CYS A 154 -14.27 -1.03 3.17
C CYS A 154 -14.05 -0.76 1.67
N ALA A 155 -13.03 -1.36 1.05
CA ALA A 155 -12.71 -1.17 -0.37
C ALA A 155 -13.79 -1.73 -1.32
N GLY A 156 -14.55 -2.73 -0.90
CA GLY A 156 -15.66 -3.29 -1.68
C GLY A 156 -16.88 -2.37 -1.81
N CYS A 157 -17.07 -1.46 -0.86
CA CYS A 157 -18.07 -0.38 -0.94
C CYS A 157 -17.43 0.91 -1.46
N HIS A 158 -16.31 1.32 -0.86
CA HIS A 158 -15.52 2.49 -1.23
C HIS A 158 -14.51 2.11 -2.32
N ARG A 159 -15.02 1.96 -3.54
CA ARG A 159 -14.21 1.69 -4.72
C ARG A 159 -13.46 2.95 -5.16
N ASN A 160 -12.33 2.75 -5.85
CA ASN A 160 -11.53 3.82 -6.46
C ASN A 160 -11.06 4.90 -5.49
N VAL A 161 -10.80 4.52 -4.22
CA VAL A 161 -10.34 5.43 -3.17
C VAL A 161 -8.94 6.01 -3.42
N ALA A 162 -8.10 5.30 -4.16
CA ALA A 162 -6.69 5.61 -4.40
C ALA A 162 -6.27 5.43 -5.87
N HIS A 163 -6.91 4.50 -6.57
CA HIS A 163 -6.56 4.14 -7.95
C HIS A 163 -7.81 4.20 -8.80
N LEU A 164 -7.77 4.94 -9.93
CA LEU A 164 -8.92 5.15 -10.80
C LEU A 164 -8.62 4.64 -12.22
N PRO A 165 -9.06 3.41 -12.54
CA PRO A 165 -8.90 2.88 -13.88
C PRO A 165 -9.75 3.66 -14.89
N GLU A 166 -9.31 3.69 -16.14
CA GLU A 166 -9.95 4.44 -17.23
C GLU A 166 -11.44 4.09 -17.39
N PHE A 167 -11.77 2.79 -17.32
CA PHE A 167 -13.15 2.29 -17.48
C PHE A 167 -14.14 2.72 -16.39
N ASP A 168 -13.68 3.33 -15.29
CA ASP A 168 -14.53 3.86 -14.22
C ASP A 168 -14.54 5.40 -14.16
N ARG A 169 -13.81 6.09 -15.03
CA ARG A 169 -13.67 7.57 -15.00
C ARG A 169 -14.96 8.30 -15.32
N ASP A 170 -15.83 7.69 -16.11
CA ASP A 170 -17.11 8.29 -16.53
C ASP A 170 -18.22 8.17 -15.46
N LEU A 171 -17.95 7.44 -14.37
CA LEU A 171 -18.90 7.35 -13.26
C LEU A 171 -18.97 8.67 -12.51
N LEU A 172 -20.19 9.19 -12.29
CA LEU A 172 -20.42 10.46 -11.58
C LEU A 172 -19.71 10.52 -10.20
N ILE A 173 -19.65 9.40 -9.48
CA ILE A 173 -18.98 9.30 -8.18
C ILE A 173 -17.47 9.52 -8.26
N ASN A 174 -16.86 9.32 -9.43
CA ASN A 174 -15.43 9.48 -9.68
C ASN A 174 -15.11 10.80 -10.39
N ALA A 175 -16.09 11.65 -10.71
CA ALA A 175 -15.88 12.84 -11.55
C ALA A 175 -14.79 13.79 -11.02
N GLU A 176 -14.75 14.01 -9.70
CA GLU A 176 -13.71 14.85 -9.08
C GLU A 176 -12.32 14.21 -9.19
N PHE A 177 -12.21 12.91 -8.92
CA PHE A 177 -10.94 12.20 -9.05
C PHE A 177 -10.49 12.11 -10.53
N ALA A 178 -11.41 11.84 -11.45
CA ALA A 178 -11.12 11.84 -12.89
C ALA A 178 -10.64 13.22 -13.36
N LYS A 179 -11.25 14.31 -12.89
CA LYS A 179 -10.81 15.67 -13.14
C LYS A 179 -9.39 15.90 -12.63
N ASN A 180 -9.08 15.49 -11.40
CA ASN A 180 -7.74 15.64 -10.82
C ASN A 180 -6.66 14.87 -11.61
N LEU A 181 -7.04 13.78 -12.29
CA LEU A 181 -6.13 13.00 -13.14
C LEU A 181 -6.00 13.53 -14.57
N ALA A 182 -6.94 14.35 -15.05
CA ALA A 182 -7.01 14.77 -16.46
C ALA A 182 -5.86 15.69 -16.89
N ASP A 183 -5.18 16.34 -15.95
CA ASP A 183 -4.13 17.33 -16.21
C ASP A 183 -2.72 16.74 -16.45
N HIS A 184 -2.60 15.42 -16.73
CA HIS A 184 -1.29 14.73 -16.69
C HIS A 184 -0.75 14.18 -18.02
N PRO A 185 0.57 14.36 -18.28
CA PRO A 185 1.26 13.89 -19.49
C PRO A 185 1.21 12.37 -19.76
N MET A 186 1.14 11.50 -18.75
CA MET A 186 1.10 10.03 -18.98
C MET A 186 -0.21 9.55 -19.60
N VAL A 187 -1.34 10.24 -19.36
CA VAL A 187 -2.61 9.93 -20.05
C VAL A 187 -2.54 10.34 -21.53
N LYS A 188 -1.76 11.38 -21.82
CA LYS A 188 -1.50 11.86 -23.18
C LYS A 188 -0.54 10.92 -23.94
N ALA A 189 0.54 10.45 -23.29
CA ALA A 189 1.48 9.49 -23.86
C ALA A 189 0.85 8.12 -24.19
N LEU A 190 -0.12 7.64 -23.40
CA LEU A 190 -0.86 6.40 -23.70
C LEU A 190 -1.86 6.56 -24.87
N LYS A 191 -2.30 7.79 -25.17
CA LYS A 191 -3.17 8.08 -26.32
C LYS A 191 -2.39 8.38 -27.61
N GLU A 192 -1.16 8.88 -27.48
CA GLU A 192 -0.30 9.28 -28.61
C GLU A 192 0.70 8.19 -29.02
N GLY A 193 0.74 7.05 -28.32
CA GLY A 193 1.60 5.90 -28.61
C GLY A 193 0.84 4.65 -29.03
N ASN A 194 0.35 4.66 -30.28
CA ASN A 194 0.06 3.46 -31.08
C ASN A 194 0.49 3.72 -32.52
#